data_AF-A0A5D2MD01-F1
#
_entry.id   AF-A0A5D2MD01-F1
#
_cell.length_a   1.000
_cell.length_b   1.000
_cell.length_c   1.000
_cell.angle_alpha   90.00
_cell.angle_beta   90.00
_cell.angle_gamma   90.00
#
_symmetry.space_group_name_H-M   'P 1'
#
loop_
_entity.id
_entity.type
_entity.pdbx_description
1 polymer ?
#
loop_
_entity_poly.entity_id
_entity_poly.type
_entity_poly.pdbx_seq_one_letter_code
_entity_poly.pdbx_strand_id
1 'polypeptide(L)'
;MGSRWFCPVKCKHSRNKVNETVIHWAPPPIGWAKFNVTVVAKEDKAGCGGVLRDEEGVARSLFSGPIDAVASETTEVCVIKTALEMYIGMGWHVKVPFIIEFSSGVNLLIGIDRCINQLVSIHFTLVYRQGNSMAAALAIAGVRK
;
A
#
# COMPACT_ATOMS: atom_id res chain seq x y z
N MET A 1 -14.77 4.41 19.36
CA MET A 1 -13.33 4.71 19.41
C MET A 1 -12.98 5.50 18.16
N GLY A 2 -12.59 6.77 18.32
CA GLY A 2 -12.51 7.74 17.22
C GLY A 2 -11.29 7.52 16.33
N SER A 3 -11.50 7.46 15.02
CA SER A 3 -10.44 7.40 14.01
C SER A 3 -9.83 8.79 13.82
N ARG A 4 -8.54 8.91 14.14
CA ARG A 4 -7.77 10.16 14.01
C ARG A 4 -7.10 10.17 12.64
N TRP A 5 -7.75 10.79 11.67
CA TRP A 5 -7.23 10.95 10.32
C TRP A 5 -6.28 12.15 10.26
N PHE A 6 -5.09 11.95 9.70
CA PHE A 6 -4.17 13.04 9.37
C PHE A 6 -3.98 13.08 7.84
N CYS A 7 -4.40 14.19 7.22
CA CYS A 7 -4.03 14.54 5.86
C CYS A 7 -2.57 15.02 5.86
N PRO A 8 -1.60 14.33 5.21
CA PRO A 8 -0.25 14.83 5.12
C PRO A 8 -0.20 15.86 3.99
N VAL A 9 -0.25 17.15 4.34
CA VAL A 9 0.03 18.23 3.38
C VAL A 9 1.55 18.35 3.21
N LYS A 10 2.02 18.04 2.00
CA LYS A 10 3.29 18.43 1.35
C LYS A 10 4.51 18.64 2.28
N CYS A 11 5.23 17.56 2.61
CA CYS A 11 6.60 17.67 3.13
C CYS A 11 7.59 17.82 1.96
N LYS A 12 8.24 18.98 1.84
CA LYS A 12 9.40 19.17 0.95
C LYS A 12 10.62 18.48 1.55
N HIS A 13 11.18 17.50 0.84
CA HIS A 13 12.43 16.85 1.22
C HIS A 13 13.62 17.78 0.93
N SER A 14 14.41 18.12 1.95
CA SER A 14 15.72 18.75 1.80
C SER A 14 16.70 17.72 1.20
N ARG A 15 17.38 18.08 0.10
CA ARG A 15 18.29 17.20 -0.64
C ARG A 15 19.66 17.16 0.03
N ASN A 16 20.19 15.96 0.26
CA ASN A 16 21.63 15.70 0.24
C ASN A 16 21.91 14.54 -0.72
N LYS A 17 22.94 14.71 -1.56
CA LYS A 17 23.28 13.92 -2.74
C LYS A 17 23.80 12.51 -2.40
N VAL A 18 23.20 11.49 -3.03
CA VAL A 18 23.86 10.27 -3.51
C VAL A 18 23.23 9.94 -4.86
N ASN A 19 24.03 9.56 -5.87
CA ASN A 19 23.54 9.09 -7.17
C ASN A 19 22.91 7.70 -7.02
N GLU A 20 21.85 7.58 -6.23
CA GLU A 20 20.91 6.48 -6.35
C GLU A 20 20.05 6.75 -7.58
N THR A 21 19.80 5.74 -8.41
CA THR A 21 18.70 5.77 -9.37
C THR A 21 17.42 5.95 -8.55
N VAL A 22 17.01 7.20 -8.37
CA VAL A 22 15.76 7.52 -7.66
C VAL A 22 14.64 6.97 -8.52
N ILE A 23 14.11 5.81 -8.12
CA ILE A 23 12.88 5.28 -8.70
C ILE A 23 11.76 6.23 -8.25
N HIS A 24 11.42 7.17 -9.13
CA HIS A 24 10.28 8.04 -8.93
C HIS A 24 9.01 7.22 -9.11
N TRP A 25 8.21 7.14 -8.05
CA TRP A 25 6.86 6.59 -8.16
C TRP A 25 6.06 7.41 -9.17
N ALA A 26 5.31 6.72 -10.03
CA ALA A 26 4.43 7.33 -11.03
C ALA A 26 2.96 7.05 -10.72
N PRO A 27 2.06 8.02 -10.98
CA PRO A 27 0.63 7.80 -10.87
C PRO A 27 0.15 6.67 -11.79
N PRO A 28 -1.01 6.05 -11.49
CA PRO A 28 -1.64 5.11 -12.40
C PRO A 28 -2.14 5.78 -13.69
N PRO A 29 -2.51 5.00 -14.72
CA PRO A 29 -3.17 5.52 -15.91
C PRO A 29 -4.45 6.32 -15.57
N ILE A 30 -4.87 7.19 -16.48
CA ILE A 30 -6.16 7.89 -16.37
C ILE A 30 -7.30 6.87 -16.25
N GLY A 31 -8.20 7.11 -15.30
CA GLY A 31 -9.32 6.26 -14.94
C GLY A 31 -8.97 5.14 -13.96
N TRP A 32 -7.73 5.05 -13.45
CA TRP A 32 -7.30 3.97 -12.56
C TRP A 32 -6.95 4.49 -11.16
N ALA A 33 -7.12 3.60 -10.17
CA ALA A 33 -6.59 3.81 -8.83
C ALA A 33 -5.43 2.86 -8.54
N LYS A 34 -4.49 3.30 -7.70
CA LYS A 34 -3.28 2.54 -7.33
C LYS A 34 -3.08 2.54 -5.83
N PHE A 35 -2.97 1.35 -5.25
CA PHE A 35 -2.73 1.15 -3.83
C PHE A 35 -1.33 0.57 -3.60
N ASN A 36 -0.49 1.40 -3.00
CA ASN A 36 0.83 1.02 -2.54
C ASN A 36 0.74 0.42 -1.15
N VAL A 37 1.20 -0.81 -0.94
CA VAL A 37 1.16 -1.49 0.35
C VAL A 37 2.51 -2.09 0.70
N THR A 38 2.83 -2.19 1.99
CA THR A 38 4.06 -2.84 2.45
C THR A 38 3.98 -3.30 3.90
N VAL A 39 4.86 -4.22 4.25
CA VAL A 39 5.12 -4.69 5.61
C VAL A 39 6.56 -4.34 5.97
N VAL A 40 6.78 -3.90 7.20
CA VAL A 40 8.10 -3.67 7.77
C VAL A 40 8.22 -4.47 9.05
N ALA A 41 9.17 -5.40 9.08
CA ALA A 41 9.57 -6.12 10.29
C ALA A 41 10.79 -5.44 10.93
N LYS A 42 10.79 -5.37 12.26
CA LYS A 42 11.90 -4.96 13.13
C LYS A 42 11.95 -5.92 14.31
N GLU A 43 12.99 -6.73 14.37
CA GLU A 43 13.19 -7.72 15.45
C GLU A 43 11.94 -8.61 15.62
N ASP A 44 11.25 -8.51 16.75
CA ASP A 44 10.04 -9.26 17.12
C ASP A 44 8.72 -8.55 16.75
N LYS A 45 8.81 -7.36 16.13
CA LYS A 45 7.65 -6.52 15.80
C LYS A 45 7.52 -6.35 14.30
N ALA A 46 6.28 -6.25 13.83
CA ALA A 46 6.00 -5.85 12.46
C ALA A 46 4.90 -4.79 12.40
N GLY A 47 4.98 -3.97 11.36
CA GLY A 47 3.98 -2.97 11.02
C GLY A 47 3.64 -3.06 9.54
N CYS A 48 2.41 -2.71 9.21
CA CYS A 48 1.94 -2.61 7.84
C CYS A 48 1.46 -1.19 7.55
N GLY A 49 1.47 -0.84 6.27
CA GLY A 49 0.97 0.43 5.82
C GLY A 49 0.66 0.42 4.35
N GLY A 50 -0.20 1.35 3.96
CA GLY A 50 -0.48 1.55 2.56
C GLY A 50 -1.15 2.89 2.26
N VAL A 51 -1.07 3.28 0.99
CA VAL A 51 -1.65 4.51 0.46
C VAL A 51 -2.34 4.24 -0.86
N LEU A 52 -3.62 4.61 -0.94
CA LEU A 52 -4.40 4.64 -2.17
C LEU A 52 -4.27 6.01 -2.83
N ARG A 53 -3.98 6.01 -4.13
CA ARG A 53 -3.92 7.21 -4.95
C ARG A 53 -4.77 7.06 -6.21
N ASP A 54 -5.28 8.18 -6.69
CA ASP A 54 -5.98 8.30 -7.98
C ASP A 54 -5.00 8.54 -9.14
N GLU A 55 -5.55 8.78 -10.33
CA GLU A 55 -4.83 9.10 -11.57
C GLU A 55 -3.98 10.38 -11.49
N GLU A 56 -4.34 11.35 -10.63
CA GLU A 56 -3.52 12.54 -10.37
C GLU A 56 -2.41 12.29 -9.33
N GLY A 57 -2.35 11.08 -8.77
CA GLY A 57 -1.42 10.72 -7.70
C GLY A 57 -1.78 11.31 -6.33
N VAL A 58 -2.99 11.85 -6.17
CA VAL A 58 -3.49 12.40 -4.90
C VAL A 58 -3.87 11.25 -3.98
N ALA A 59 -3.38 11.29 -2.74
CA ALA A 59 -3.74 10.31 -1.72
C ALA A 59 -5.23 10.45 -1.36
N ARG A 60 -5.99 9.37 -1.53
CA ARG A 60 -7.42 9.30 -1.23
C ARG A 60 -7.72 8.53 0.04
N SER A 61 -6.86 7.57 0.37
CA SER A 61 -6.94 6.83 1.63
C SER A 61 -5.57 6.31 2.03
N LEU A 62 -5.39 6.11 3.34
CA LEU A 62 -4.14 5.61 3.92
C LEU A 62 -4.42 4.80 5.17
N PHE A 63 -3.60 3.80 5.43
CA PHE A 63 -3.63 3.03 6.67
C PHE A 63 -2.23 2.77 7.19
N SER A 64 -2.14 2.56 8.49
CA SER A 64 -0.95 2.17 9.22
C SER A 64 -1.40 1.38 10.44
N GLY A 65 -0.73 0.28 10.74
CA GLY A 65 -1.07 -0.53 11.90
C GLY A 65 -0.03 -1.60 12.21
N PRO A 66 -0.11 -2.20 13.40
CA PRO A 66 0.67 -3.38 13.71
C PRO A 66 0.22 -4.55 12.86
N ILE A 67 1.15 -5.45 12.53
CA ILE A 67 0.84 -6.76 11.96
C ILE A 67 1.63 -7.82 12.72
N ASP A 68 1.08 -9.01 12.87
CA ASP A 68 1.78 -10.09 13.55
C ASP A 68 3.02 -10.48 12.75
N ALA A 69 4.16 -10.69 13.42
CA ALA A 69 5.42 -11.09 12.80
C ALA A 69 5.43 -12.58 12.39
N VAL A 70 4.31 -13.09 11.87
CA VAL A 70 4.20 -14.43 11.29
C VAL A 70 4.84 -14.41 9.90
N ALA A 71 5.22 -15.58 9.35
CA ALA A 71 5.88 -15.73 8.06
C ALA A 71 5.42 -14.70 7.00
N SER A 72 6.40 -14.02 6.39
CA SER A 72 6.23 -12.85 5.51
C SER A 72 5.10 -13.00 4.49
N GLU A 73 4.93 -14.20 3.93
CA GLU A 73 3.91 -14.50 2.93
C GLU A 73 2.48 -14.29 3.46
N THR A 74 2.21 -14.74 4.69
CA THR A 74 0.90 -14.57 5.33
C THR A 74 0.61 -13.12 5.67
N THR A 75 1.64 -12.37 6.07
CA THR A 75 1.49 -10.96 6.43
C THR A 75 1.19 -10.09 5.22
N GLU A 76 1.85 -10.30 4.08
CA GLU A 76 1.58 -9.50 2.88
C GLU A 76 0.18 -9.75 2.31
N VAL A 77 -0.28 -11.00 2.30
CA VAL A 77 -1.66 -11.33 1.90
C VAL A 77 -2.67 -10.59 2.79
N CYS A 78 -2.44 -10.52 4.11
CA CYS A 78 -3.30 -9.77 5.02
C CYS A 78 -3.33 -8.26 4.72
N VAL A 79 -2.17 -7.67 4.39
CA VAL A 79 -2.10 -6.24 4.02
C VAL A 79 -2.82 -5.97 2.71
N ILE A 80 -2.66 -6.84 1.72
CA ILE A 80 -3.33 -6.72 0.42
C ILE A 80 -4.84 -6.89 0.57
N LYS A 81 -5.28 -7.86 1.37
CA LYS A 81 -6.69 -8.03 1.74
C LYS A 81 -7.24 -6.76 2.41
N THR A 82 -6.49 -6.16 3.33
CA THR A 82 -6.88 -4.89 3.98
C THR A 82 -7.07 -3.78 2.95
N ALA A 83 -6.14 -3.63 2.01
CA ALA A 83 -6.25 -2.64 0.93
C ALA A 83 -7.46 -2.88 0.02
N LEU A 84 -7.78 -4.15 -0.28
CA LEU A 84 -8.95 -4.54 -1.05
C LEU A 84 -10.26 -4.23 -0.32
N GLU A 85 -10.36 -4.57 0.96
CA GLU A 85 -11.55 -4.26 1.77
C GLU A 85 -11.77 -2.75 1.87
N MET A 86 -10.70 -1.97 2.03
CA MET A 86 -10.77 -0.50 1.99
C MET A 86 -11.26 -0.01 0.62
N TYR A 87 -10.70 -0.54 -0.47
CA TYR A 87 -11.09 -0.19 -1.83
C TYR A 87 -12.56 -0.49 -2.14
N ILE A 88 -13.02 -1.67 -1.72
CA ILE A 88 -14.41 -2.10 -1.87
C ILE A 88 -15.33 -1.21 -1.02
N GLY A 89 -14.96 -0.96 0.24
CA GLY A 89 -15.73 -0.12 1.18
C GLY A 89 -15.92 1.32 0.73
N MET A 90 -15.03 1.86 -0.11
CA MET A 90 -15.21 3.20 -0.73
C MET A 90 -16.18 3.20 -1.91
N GLY A 91 -16.61 2.04 -2.40
CA GLY A 91 -17.48 1.93 -3.57
C GLY A 91 -16.79 2.24 -4.90
N TRP A 92 -15.45 2.29 -4.93
CA TRP A 92 -14.68 2.58 -6.16
C TRP A 92 -14.58 1.35 -7.07
N HIS A 93 -14.63 0.15 -6.48
CA HIS A 93 -14.51 -1.14 -7.16
C HIS A 93 -15.47 -1.37 -8.34
N VAL A 94 -16.62 -0.70 -8.35
CA VAL A 94 -17.63 -0.79 -9.44
C VAL A 94 -17.36 0.14 -10.62
N LYS A 95 -16.46 1.12 -10.50
CA LYS A 95 -16.27 2.19 -11.49
C LYS A 95 -14.83 2.36 -11.96
N VAL A 96 -13.88 2.00 -11.10
CA VAL A 96 -12.47 2.33 -11.29
C VAL A 96 -11.65 1.03 -11.27
N PRO A 97 -10.91 0.70 -12.34
CA PRO A 97 -9.93 -0.39 -12.32
C PRO A 97 -8.78 -0.11 -11.34
N PHE A 98 -8.18 -1.18 -10.81
CA PHE A 98 -7.37 -1.11 -9.60
C PHE A 98 -6.00 -1.77 -9.74
N ILE A 99 -4.94 -1.07 -9.34
CA ILE A 99 -3.57 -1.60 -9.25
C ILE A 99 -3.17 -1.74 -7.78
N ILE A 100 -2.61 -2.87 -7.39
CA ILE A 100 -1.95 -3.04 -6.09
C ILE A 100 -0.44 -3.21 -6.30
N GLU A 101 0.33 -2.31 -5.69
CA GLU A 101 1.79 -2.33 -5.68
C GLU A 101 2.30 -2.79 -4.30
N PHE A 102 3.05 -3.89 -4.26
CA PHE A 102 3.61 -4.49 -3.04
C PHE A 102 5.10 -4.80 -3.23
N SER A 103 5.81 -5.05 -2.13
CA SER A 103 7.28 -5.00 -2.10
C SER A 103 8.01 -6.33 -1.93
N SER A 104 7.32 -7.46 -1.78
CA SER A 104 7.97 -8.78 -1.72
C SER A 104 7.40 -9.75 -2.75
N GLY A 105 8.21 -10.73 -3.19
CA GLY A 105 7.94 -11.60 -4.33
C GLY A 105 6.93 -12.73 -4.08
N VAL A 106 5.92 -12.51 -3.25
CA VAL A 106 4.96 -13.55 -2.82
C VAL A 106 4.05 -14.03 -3.94
N ASN A 107 3.78 -15.35 -3.94
CA ASN A 107 2.74 -15.97 -4.76
C ASN A 107 1.35 -15.67 -4.17
N LEU A 108 0.76 -14.56 -4.62
CA LEU A 108 -0.48 -13.93 -4.13
C LEU A 108 -1.78 -14.74 -4.23
N LEU A 109 -1.81 -15.80 -5.04
CA LEU A 109 -3.07 -16.36 -5.54
C LEU A 109 -3.90 -17.12 -4.49
N ILE A 110 -3.30 -17.63 -3.41
CA ILE A 110 -3.99 -18.59 -2.51
C ILE A 110 -4.94 -17.90 -1.49
N GLY A 111 -4.90 -16.57 -1.32
CA GLY A 111 -5.67 -15.87 -0.26
C GLY A 111 -6.69 -14.83 -0.70
N ILE A 112 -6.70 -14.44 -1.99
CA ILE A 112 -7.38 -13.22 -2.46
C ILE A 112 -8.63 -13.53 -3.31
N ASP A 113 -8.82 -14.77 -3.74
CA ASP A 113 -9.89 -15.20 -4.66
C ASP A 113 -11.29 -14.67 -4.33
N ARG A 114 -11.65 -14.59 -3.04
CA ARG A 114 -12.98 -14.11 -2.64
C ARG A 114 -13.19 -12.61 -2.87
N CYS A 115 -12.13 -11.80 -2.78
CA CYS A 115 -12.21 -10.35 -2.99
C CYS A 115 -12.09 -9.99 -4.47
N ILE A 116 -11.36 -10.79 -5.26
CA ILE A 116 -11.13 -10.55 -6.70
C ILE A 116 -12.45 -10.55 -7.48
N ASN A 117 -13.39 -11.44 -7.14
CA ASN A 117 -14.67 -11.58 -7.84
C ASN A 117 -15.59 -10.34 -7.74
N GLN A 118 -15.27 -9.36 -6.89
CA GLN A 118 -16.05 -8.12 -6.75
C GLN A 118 -15.47 -6.96 -7.57
N LEU A 119 -14.33 -7.16 -8.25
CA LEU A 119 -13.61 -6.11 -8.96
C LEU A 119 -13.87 -6.18 -10.46
N VAL A 120 -14.06 -5.02 -11.09
CA VAL A 120 -14.16 -4.91 -12.56
C VAL A 120 -12.86 -5.33 -13.24
N SER A 121 -11.72 -4.95 -12.67
CA SER A 121 -10.38 -5.35 -13.11
C SER A 121 -9.36 -5.08 -12.01
N ILE A 122 -8.42 -6.02 -11.78
CA ILE A 122 -7.32 -5.88 -10.83
C ILE A 122 -5.99 -6.26 -11.47
N HIS A 123 -4.97 -5.46 -11.19
CA HIS A 123 -3.60 -5.73 -11.60
C HIS A 123 -2.66 -5.72 -10.38
N PHE A 124 -1.86 -6.78 -10.23
CA PHE A 124 -0.84 -6.85 -9.19
C PHE A 124 0.51 -6.45 -9.78
N THR A 125 1.27 -5.64 -9.06
CA THR A 125 2.58 -5.17 -9.51
C THR A 125 3.59 -5.24 -8.39
N LEU A 126 4.70 -5.93 -8.62
CA LEU A 126 5.83 -5.97 -7.70
C LEU A 126 6.68 -4.71 -7.88
N VAL A 127 6.92 -3.97 -6.80
CA VAL A 127 7.68 -2.71 -6.84
C VAL A 127 8.80 -2.72 -5.81
N TYR A 128 10.00 -2.28 -6.21
CA TYR A 128 11.12 -2.09 -5.30
C TYR A 128 10.81 -1.03 -4.22
N ARG A 129 11.39 -1.21 -3.03
CA ARG A 129 11.10 -0.41 -1.82
C ARG A 129 11.15 1.12 -2.03
N GLN A 130 12.04 1.62 -2.89
CA GLN A 130 12.14 3.06 -3.20
C GLN A 130 10.86 3.63 -3.84
N GLY A 131 10.22 2.89 -4.74
CA GLY A 131 8.93 3.27 -5.33
C GLY A 131 7.77 3.23 -4.33
N ASN A 132 7.99 2.64 -3.14
CA ASN A 132 6.98 2.42 -2.11
C ASN A 132 7.25 3.19 -0.81
N SER A 133 8.00 4.30 -0.89
CA SER A 133 8.53 5.03 0.27
C SER A 133 7.46 5.53 1.25
N MET A 134 6.30 5.99 0.76
CA MET A 134 5.22 6.46 1.62
C MET A 134 4.53 5.31 2.37
N ALA A 135 4.28 4.18 1.71
CA ALA A 135 3.76 3.00 2.40
C ALA A 135 4.79 2.48 3.41
N ALA A 136 6.09 2.55 3.09
CA ALA A 136 7.15 2.15 4.01
C ALA A 136 7.18 3.04 5.26
N ALA A 137 7.00 4.34 5.11
CA ALA A 137 6.87 5.26 6.25
C ALA A 137 5.64 4.93 7.11
N LEU A 138 4.50 4.62 6.49
CA LEU A 138 3.27 4.20 7.19
C LEU A 138 3.46 2.86 7.91
N ALA A 139 4.14 1.90 7.29
CA ALA A 139 4.43 0.61 7.92
C ALA A 139 5.37 0.77 9.11
N ILE A 140 6.41 1.61 9.00
CA ILE A 140 7.30 1.97 10.12
C ILE A 140 6.51 2.62 11.27
N ALA A 141 5.58 3.53 10.95
CA ALA A 141 4.71 4.15 11.96
C ALA A 141 3.75 3.16 12.65
N GLY A 142 3.43 2.05 11.97
CA GLY A 142 2.56 0.99 12.47
C GLY A 142 3.25 -0.01 13.40
N VAL A 143 4.59 -0.03 13.42
CA VAL A 143 5.35 -0.87 14.36
C VAL A 143 5.08 -0.39 15.79
N ARG A 144 4.49 -1.25 16.63
CA ARG A 144 4.25 -0.95 18.06
C ARG A 144 5.57 -0.56 18.72
N LYS A 145 5.56 0.52 19.51
CA LYS A 145 6.70 0.89 20.36
C LYS A 145 6.79 -0.06 21.54
#